data_AF-A0A498R3R0-F1
#
_entry.id   AF-A0A498R3R0-F1
#
_cell.length_a   1.000
_cell.length_b   1.000
_cell.length_c   1.000
_cell.angle_alpha   90.00
_cell.angle_beta   90.00
_cell.angle_gamma   90.00
#
_symmetry.space_group_name_H-M   'P 1'
#
loop_
_entity.id
_entity.type
_entity.pdbx_description
1 polymer ?
#
loop_
_entity_poly.entity_id
_entity_poly.type
_entity_poly.pdbx_seq_one_letter_code
_entity_poly.pdbx_strand_id
1 'polypeptide(L)'
;MYNCKSKKATEFIDDQEILDTLAYAQENKRNRELIDSILERAKDCKGLNHREAAVLLECDLEDENEKMMSLAQEIKQKFYGNRIVMFAPLYLSNYCINGCVYCPYHHSNKHITRKKLSQEDIAREVIALQDMGHKRLALETGEDPVNNPIEVCVGKHKNDL
;
A
#
# COMPACT_ATOMS: atom_id res chain seq x y z
N MET A 1 -7.13 18.06 18.30
CA MET A 1 -6.29 17.38 19.30
C MET A 1 -6.16 15.96 18.84
N TYR A 2 -4.95 15.57 18.47
CA TYR A 2 -4.65 14.23 17.95
C TYR A 2 -5.14 13.13 18.90
N ASN A 3 -5.82 12.14 18.33
CA ASN A 3 -6.30 10.95 19.02
C ASN A 3 -6.16 9.72 18.12
N CYS A 4 -5.08 8.97 18.31
CA CYS A 4 -4.79 7.76 17.54
C CYS A 4 -5.84 6.65 17.65
N LYS A 5 -6.75 6.72 18.63
CA LYS A 5 -7.84 5.73 18.82
C LYS A 5 -9.19 6.22 18.27
N SER A 6 -9.23 7.39 17.64
CA SER A 6 -10.47 7.90 17.06
C SER A 6 -10.90 7.08 15.84
N LYS A 7 -12.21 7.04 15.59
CA LYS A 7 -12.80 6.49 14.35
C LYS A 7 -12.97 7.54 13.25
N LYS A 8 -12.68 8.81 13.52
CA LYS A 8 -12.80 9.91 12.55
C LYS A 8 -11.43 10.27 12.01
N ALA A 9 -11.28 10.21 10.69
CA ALA A 9 -10.00 10.42 10.00
C ALA A 9 -9.28 11.70 10.43
N THR A 10 -10.00 12.82 10.50
CA THR A 10 -9.44 14.14 10.88
C THR A 10 -8.99 14.23 12.33
N GLU A 11 -9.29 13.24 13.17
CA GLU A 11 -8.88 13.20 14.58
C GLU A 11 -7.63 12.32 14.79
N PHE A 12 -7.35 11.37 13.90
CA PHE A 12 -6.15 10.51 13.96
C PHE A 12 -5.14 10.77 12.83
N ILE A 13 -5.53 11.51 11.79
CA ILE A 13 -4.63 12.12 10.80
C ILE A 13 -4.70 13.63 11.07
N ASP A 14 -3.80 14.10 11.93
CA ASP A 14 -3.73 15.49 12.38
C ASP A 14 -2.45 16.13 11.81
N ASP A 15 -2.62 17.21 11.05
CA ASP A 15 -1.52 17.87 10.32
C ASP A 15 -0.44 18.42 11.28
N GLN A 16 -0.86 19.00 12.40
CA GLN A 16 0.09 19.54 13.38
C GLN A 16 0.89 18.41 14.03
N GLU A 17 0.26 17.30 14.41
CA GLU A 17 0.98 16.14 14.94
C GLU A 17 1.97 15.56 13.93
N ILE A 18 1.63 15.56 12.63
CA ILE A 18 2.55 15.13 11.57
C ILE A 18 3.75 16.09 11.48
N LEU A 19 3.52 17.40 11.45
CA LEU A 19 4.59 18.41 11.39
C LEU A 19 5.50 18.33 12.61
N ASP A 20 4.92 18.20 13.81
CA ASP A 20 5.67 18.05 15.06
C ASP A 20 6.49 16.76 15.06
N THR A 21 5.93 15.67 14.52
CA THR A 21 6.63 14.39 14.37
C THR A 21 7.82 14.49 13.41
N LEU A 22 7.65 15.17 12.28
CA LEU A 22 8.71 15.38 11.30
C LEU A 22 9.82 16.29 11.86
N ALA A 23 9.47 17.35 12.58
CA ALA A 23 10.44 18.22 13.26
C ALA A 23 11.24 17.43 14.30
N TYR A 24 10.57 16.62 15.13
CA TYR A 24 11.22 15.74 16.10
C TYR A 24 12.17 14.74 15.43
N ALA A 25 11.77 14.14 14.31
CA ALA A 25 12.62 13.23 13.55
C ALA A 25 13.86 13.93 12.99
N GLN A 26 13.70 15.12 12.41
CA GLN A 26 14.80 15.94 11.89
C GLN A 26 15.82 16.32 12.96
N GLU A 27 15.36 16.70 14.15
CA GLU A 27 16.24 17.01 15.29
C GLU A 27 17.03 15.79 15.76
N ASN A 28 16.48 14.59 15.58
CA ASN A 28 17.04 13.33 16.06
C ASN A 28 17.66 12.45 14.99
N LYS A 29 17.79 12.93 13.75
CA LYS A 29 18.27 12.12 12.61
C LYS A 29 19.66 11.49 12.77
N ARG A 30 20.49 12.09 13.65
CA ARG A 30 21.82 11.58 14.04
C ARG A 30 21.91 11.18 15.52
N ASN A 31 20.79 11.13 16.22
CA ASN A 31 20.74 10.73 17.62
C ASN A 31 20.87 9.21 17.73
N ARG A 32 22.12 8.73 17.70
CA ARG A 32 22.45 7.31 17.72
C ARG A 32 21.85 6.57 18.93
N GLU A 33 21.91 7.17 20.11
CA GLU A 33 21.36 6.57 21.33
C GLU A 33 19.84 6.32 21.19
N LEU A 34 19.11 7.30 20.67
CA LEU A 34 17.69 7.15 20.41
C LEU A 34 17.43 6.10 19.33
N ILE A 35 18.15 6.16 18.20
CA ILE A 35 17.98 5.23 17.08
C ILE A 35 18.24 3.79 17.55
N ASP A 36 19.36 3.53 18.24
CA ASP A 36 19.68 2.22 18.80
C ASP A 36 18.59 1.74 19.75
N SER A 37 18.03 2.62 20.60
CA SER A 37 16.92 2.25 21.49
C SER A 37 15.64 1.86 20.75
N ILE A 38 15.35 2.53 19.62
CA ILE A 38 14.20 2.21 18.77
C ILE A 38 14.42 0.86 18.09
N LEU A 39 15.64 0.59 17.60
CA LEU A 39 16.00 -0.70 16.99
C LEU A 39 15.95 -1.85 17.99
N GLU A 40 16.41 -1.64 19.21
CA GLU A 40 16.31 -2.65 20.26
C GLU A 40 14.85 -3.00 20.55
N ARG A 41 14.00 -2.00 20.72
CA ARG A 41 12.56 -2.22 20.92
C ARG A 41 11.88 -2.85 19.69
N ALA A 42 12.34 -2.58 18.48
CA ALA A 42 11.80 -3.19 17.27
C ALA A 42 11.97 -4.72 17.26
N LYS A 43 13.00 -5.27 17.95
CA LYS A 43 13.23 -6.72 18.10
C LYS A 43 12.10 -7.43 18.84
N ASP A 44 11.35 -6.73 19.70
CA ASP A 44 10.18 -7.29 20.38
C ASP A 44 9.03 -7.63 19.41
N CYS A 45 9.09 -7.14 18.16
CA CYS A 45 8.09 -7.39 17.13
C CYS A 45 6.67 -6.93 17.52
N LYS A 46 6.55 -5.91 18.37
CA LYS A 46 5.27 -5.32 18.82
C LYS A 46 4.84 -4.09 18.02
N GLY A 47 5.60 -3.74 16.98
CA GLY A 47 5.39 -2.54 16.16
C GLY A 47 6.04 -1.29 16.76
N LEU A 48 6.22 -0.27 15.91
CA LEU A 48 6.68 1.06 16.29
C LEU A 48 5.49 2.02 16.27
N ASN A 49 5.54 3.09 17.07
CA ASN A 49 4.63 4.22 16.91
C ASN A 49 5.10 5.12 15.75
N HIS A 50 4.24 6.08 15.37
CA HIS A 50 4.49 6.96 14.22
C HIS A 50 5.71 7.88 14.40
N ARG A 51 6.02 8.33 15.63
CA ARG A 51 7.19 9.18 15.91
C ARG A 51 8.50 8.40 15.81
N GLU A 52 8.53 7.18 16.33
CA GLU A 52 9.71 6.32 16.25
C GLU A 52 9.98 5.90 14.80
N ALA A 53 8.92 5.57 14.05
CA ALA A 53 9.03 5.31 12.62
C ALA A 53 9.56 6.53 11.85
N ALA A 54 9.13 7.74 12.20
CA ALA A 54 9.65 8.97 11.59
C ALA A 54 11.14 9.19 11.87
N VAL A 55 11.61 8.95 13.10
CA VAL A 55 13.04 9.02 13.43
C VAL A 55 13.87 8.06 12.58
N LEU A 56 13.41 6.82 12.40
CA LEU A 56 14.10 5.83 11.56
C LEU A 56 14.09 6.23 10.08
N LEU A 57 12.99 6.81 9.58
CA LEU A 57 12.88 7.30 8.19
C LEU A 57 13.83 8.46 7.91
N GLU A 58 14.10 9.30 8.91
CA GLU A 58 14.98 10.47 8.77
C GLU A 58 16.47 10.16 9.04
N CYS A 59 16.79 8.97 9.53
CA CYS A 59 18.15 8.58 9.90
C CYS A 59 19.13 8.67 8.72
N ASP A 60 20.15 9.54 8.83
CA ASP A 60 21.19 9.72 7.81
C ASP A 60 22.53 9.06 8.17
N LEU A 61 22.54 8.20 9.20
CA LEU A 61 23.69 7.39 9.60
C LEU A 61 23.68 6.07 8.84
N GLU A 62 24.64 5.88 7.93
CA GLU A 62 24.71 4.69 7.07
C GLU A 62 24.78 3.37 7.86
N ASP A 63 25.57 3.33 8.93
CA ASP A 63 25.75 2.14 9.74
C ASP A 63 24.50 1.76 10.55
N GLU A 64 23.69 2.76 10.95
CA GLU A 64 22.37 2.52 11.53
C GLU A 64 21.36 2.03 10.47
N ASN A 65 21.44 2.55 9.24
CA ASN A 65 20.65 2.05 8.12
C ASN A 65 20.96 0.58 7.79
N GLU A 66 22.22 0.17 7.85
CA GLU A 66 22.63 -1.23 7.69
C GLU A 66 22.07 -2.13 8.81
N LYS A 67 22.12 -1.67 10.07
CA LYS A 67 21.48 -2.38 11.20
C LYS A 67 19.97 -2.50 11.00
N MET A 68 19.30 -1.45 10.53
CA MET A 68 17.87 -1.45 10.21
C MET A 68 17.52 -2.50 9.17
N MET A 69 18.25 -2.54 8.06
CA MET A 69 18.05 -3.52 6.99
C MET A 69 18.26 -4.95 7.50
N SER A 70 19.31 -5.17 8.28
CA SER A 70 19.62 -6.48 8.88
C SER A 70 18.51 -6.93 9.83
N LEU A 71 18.06 -6.06 10.72
CA LEU A 71 16.97 -6.34 11.65
C LEU A 71 15.64 -6.61 10.92
N ALA A 72 15.32 -5.83 9.88
CA ALA A 72 14.13 -6.08 9.06
C ALA A 72 14.19 -7.45 8.38
N GLN A 73 15.36 -7.87 7.90
CA GLN A 73 15.58 -9.20 7.34
C GLN A 73 15.40 -10.31 8.39
N GLU A 74 15.95 -10.15 9.60
CA GLU A 74 15.78 -11.08 10.72
C GLU A 74 14.30 -11.24 11.10
N ILE A 75 13.59 -10.12 11.25
CA ILE A 75 12.15 -10.11 11.54
C ILE A 75 11.37 -10.79 10.42
N LYS A 76 11.67 -10.48 9.15
CA LYS A 76 11.07 -11.15 8.00
C LYS A 76 11.30 -12.66 8.07
N GLN A 77 12.53 -13.09 8.35
CA GLN A 77 12.88 -14.51 8.41
C GLN A 77 12.16 -15.21 9.57
N LYS A 78 12.06 -14.57 10.73
CA LYS A 78 11.39 -15.09 11.93
C LYS A 78 9.90 -15.38 11.68
N PHE A 79 9.17 -14.47 11.03
CA PHE A 79 7.73 -14.65 10.80
C PHE A 79 7.40 -15.34 9.46
N TYR A 80 8.05 -14.91 8.39
CA TYR A 80 7.71 -15.30 7.02
C TYR A 80 8.69 -16.31 6.42
N GLY A 81 9.89 -16.45 7.01
CA GLY A 81 10.95 -17.27 6.44
C GLY A 81 11.31 -16.84 5.02
N ASN A 82 11.69 -17.84 4.22
CA ASN A 82 12.01 -17.67 2.80
C ASN A 82 10.77 -17.66 1.90
N ARG A 83 9.55 -17.64 2.45
CA ARG A 83 8.31 -17.69 1.65
C ARG A 83 8.11 -16.38 0.92
N ILE A 84 7.88 -16.47 -0.38
CA ILE A 84 7.48 -15.36 -1.25
C ILE A 84 6.12 -15.72 -1.83
N VAL A 85 5.12 -14.87 -1.59
CA VAL A 85 3.76 -15.07 -2.12
C VAL A 85 3.63 -14.30 -3.43
N MET A 86 3.31 -15.00 -4.51
CA MET A 86 3.09 -14.41 -5.82
C MET A 86 1.60 -14.15 -6.08
N PHE A 87 1.29 -13.02 -6.71
CA PHE A 87 -0.04 -12.69 -7.22
C PHE A 87 0.11 -11.92 -8.54
N ALA A 88 -0.97 -11.83 -9.32
CA ALA A 88 -1.01 -11.03 -10.54
C ALA A 88 -2.11 -9.95 -10.46
N PRO A 89 -1.82 -8.70 -10.86
CA PRO A 89 -2.87 -7.72 -11.06
C PRO A 89 -3.66 -8.06 -12.34
N LEU A 90 -4.98 -7.88 -12.30
CA LEU A 90 -5.88 -8.01 -13.44
C LEU A 90 -6.68 -6.71 -13.59
N TYR A 91 -6.31 -5.92 -14.60
CA TYR A 91 -6.94 -4.64 -14.92
C TYR A 91 -8.21 -4.84 -15.73
N LEU A 92 -9.38 -4.65 -15.11
CA LEU A 92 -10.66 -4.90 -15.78
C LEU A 92 -11.13 -3.70 -16.61
N SER A 93 -10.79 -2.48 -16.19
CA SER A 93 -11.23 -1.26 -16.88
C SER A 93 -10.36 -0.07 -16.53
N ASN A 94 -10.03 0.74 -17.54
CA ASN A 94 -9.30 2.00 -17.38
C ASN A 94 -10.19 3.25 -17.52
N TYR A 95 -11.52 3.09 -17.55
CA TYR A 95 -12.44 4.22 -17.41
C TYR A 95 -12.31 4.82 -16.02
N CYS A 96 -12.10 6.12 -15.92
CA CYS A 96 -11.94 6.82 -14.65
C CYS A 96 -12.39 8.28 -14.78
N ILE A 97 -13.20 8.76 -13.83
CA ILE A 97 -13.71 10.14 -13.78
C ILE A 97 -12.78 11.08 -13.00
N ASN A 98 -11.82 10.53 -12.26
CA ASN A 98 -10.94 11.32 -11.41
C ASN A 98 -9.86 12.08 -12.18
N GLY A 99 -9.36 13.15 -11.55
CA GLY A 99 -8.30 14.03 -12.06
C GLY A 99 -6.92 13.81 -11.42
N CYS A 100 -6.61 12.60 -10.94
CA CYS A 100 -5.36 12.31 -10.23
C CYS A 100 -4.13 12.69 -11.07
N VAL A 101 -3.34 13.67 -10.62
CA VAL A 101 -2.22 14.27 -11.38
C VAL A 101 -1.07 13.30 -11.66
N TYR A 102 -1.02 12.19 -10.94
CA TYR A 102 0.00 11.15 -11.06
C TYR A 102 -0.47 9.92 -11.85
N CYS A 103 -1.75 9.82 -12.21
CA CYS A 103 -2.34 8.60 -12.75
C CYS A 103 -2.60 8.73 -14.25
N PRO A 104 -2.10 7.83 -15.12
CA PRO A 104 -2.35 7.90 -16.56
C PRO A 104 -3.83 7.68 -16.92
N TYR A 105 -4.63 7.06 -16.05
CA TYR A 105 -6.06 6.86 -16.27
C TYR A 105 -6.90 8.10 -15.97
N HIS A 106 -6.32 9.18 -15.46
CA HIS A 106 -7.08 10.39 -15.15
C HIS A 106 -7.92 10.88 -16.35
N HIS A 107 -9.08 11.48 -16.08
CA HIS A 107 -10.11 11.75 -17.09
C HIS A 107 -9.63 12.69 -18.21
N SER A 108 -8.66 13.56 -17.90
CA SER A 108 -8.08 14.53 -18.84
C SER A 108 -7.13 13.88 -19.84
N ASN A 109 -6.60 12.69 -19.58
CA ASN A 109 -5.77 11.98 -20.55
C ASN A 109 -6.61 11.48 -21.72
N LYS A 110 -6.38 12.05 -22.90
CA LYS A 110 -7.00 11.65 -24.17
C LYS A 110 -6.07 10.86 -25.09
N HIS A 111 -4.82 10.61 -24.68
CA HIS A 111 -3.85 9.84 -25.45
C HIS A 111 -3.97 8.33 -25.27
N ILE A 112 -4.74 7.87 -24.26
CA ILE A 112 -5.00 6.45 -24.02
C ILE A 112 -6.41 6.07 -24.47
N THR A 113 -6.53 4.92 -25.12
CA THR A 113 -7.83 4.34 -25.47
C THR A 113 -8.53 3.84 -24.20
N ARG A 114 -9.80 4.20 -24.03
CA ARG A 114 -10.62 3.68 -22.95
C ARG A 114 -11.11 2.27 -23.29
N LYS A 115 -10.90 1.33 -22.37
CA LYS A 115 -11.22 -0.09 -22.52
C LYS A 115 -11.76 -0.64 -21.22
N LYS A 116 -12.82 -1.43 -21.35
CA LYS A 116 -13.41 -2.25 -20.30
C LYS A 116 -13.47 -3.67 -20.85
N LEU A 117 -12.99 -4.63 -20.08
CA LEU A 117 -13.06 -6.04 -20.44
C LEU A 117 -14.51 -6.53 -20.34
N SER A 118 -14.94 -7.31 -21.33
CA SER A 118 -16.15 -8.11 -21.22
C SER A 118 -15.94 -9.30 -20.27
N GLN A 119 -17.01 -9.96 -19.83
CA GLN A 119 -16.87 -11.19 -19.01
C GLN A 119 -16.14 -12.31 -19.76
N GLU A 120 -16.28 -12.37 -21.08
CA GLU A 120 -15.53 -13.30 -21.94
C GLU A 120 -14.04 -12.94 -21.98
N ASP A 121 -13.70 -11.66 -22.10
CA ASP A 121 -12.30 -11.20 -22.00
C ASP A 121 -11.70 -11.54 -20.63
N ILE A 122 -12.44 -11.28 -19.56
CA ILE A 122 -12.01 -11.58 -18.18
C ILE A 122 -11.74 -13.08 -18.03
N ALA A 123 -12.64 -13.93 -18.52
CA ALA A 123 -12.44 -15.38 -18.48
C ALA A 123 -11.15 -15.80 -19.23
N ARG A 124 -10.89 -15.23 -20.42
CA ARG A 124 -9.67 -15.49 -21.18
C ARG A 124 -8.41 -15.05 -20.44
N GLU A 125 -8.40 -13.85 -19.87
CA GLU A 125 -7.27 -13.35 -19.08
C GLU A 125 -7.02 -14.21 -17.83
N VAL A 126 -8.09 -14.62 -17.14
CA VAL A 126 -7.98 -15.51 -15.97
C VAL A 126 -7.41 -16.86 -16.34
N ILE A 127 -7.87 -17.47 -17.44
CA ILE A 127 -7.32 -18.76 -17.94
C ILE A 127 -5.83 -18.61 -18.23
N ALA A 128 -5.43 -17.55 -18.96
CA ALA A 128 -4.03 -17.30 -19.25
C ALA A 128 -3.18 -17.15 -17.96
N LEU A 129 -3.68 -16.42 -16.97
CA LEU A 129 -3.01 -16.26 -15.67
C LEU A 129 -2.93 -17.57 -14.88
N GLN A 130 -3.97 -18.42 -14.97
CA GLN A 130 -3.97 -19.75 -14.36
C GLN A 130 -2.93 -20.66 -15.01
N ASP A 131 -2.80 -20.62 -16.34
CA ASP A 131 -1.82 -21.37 -17.13
C ASP A 131 -0.39 -20.89 -16.82
N MET A 132 -0.19 -19.61 -16.51
CA MET A 132 1.06 -19.06 -15.98
C MET A 132 1.36 -19.49 -14.53
N GLY A 133 0.45 -20.23 -13.89
CA GLY A 133 0.62 -20.74 -12.53
C GLY A 133 0.05 -19.83 -11.44
N HIS A 134 -0.51 -18.65 -11.75
CA HIS A 134 -1.10 -17.77 -10.74
C HIS A 134 -2.32 -18.40 -10.06
N LYS A 135 -2.45 -18.12 -8.76
CA LYS A 135 -3.54 -18.60 -7.89
C LYS A 135 -4.16 -17.50 -7.03
N ARG A 136 -3.64 -16.27 -7.15
CA ARG A 136 -4.10 -15.07 -6.43
C ARG A 136 -4.10 -13.92 -7.41
N LEU A 137 -5.23 -13.23 -7.52
CA LEU A 137 -5.41 -12.07 -8.39
C LEU A 137 -5.74 -10.83 -7.55
N ALA A 138 -5.22 -9.69 -7.95
CA ALA A 138 -5.66 -8.37 -7.48
C ALA A 138 -6.45 -7.72 -8.61
N LEU A 139 -7.74 -7.46 -8.38
CA LEU A 139 -8.60 -6.84 -9.39
C LEU A 139 -8.44 -5.33 -9.33
N GLU A 140 -8.16 -4.72 -10.47
CA GLU A 140 -7.88 -3.28 -10.58
C GLU A 140 -8.82 -2.62 -11.58
N THR A 141 -9.41 -1.48 -11.19
CA THR A 141 -10.30 -0.67 -12.05
C THR A 141 -10.14 0.81 -11.78
N GLY A 142 -10.29 1.63 -12.81
CA GLY A 142 -10.56 3.05 -12.61
C GLY A 142 -11.95 3.29 -11.99
N GLU A 143 -12.14 4.45 -11.36
CA GLU A 143 -13.43 4.82 -10.75
C GLU A 143 -14.32 5.50 -11.79
N ASP A 144 -15.41 4.83 -12.19
CA ASP A 144 -16.41 5.41 -13.08
C ASP A 144 -17.77 4.77 -12.76
N PRO A 145 -18.72 5.49 -12.11
CA PRO A 145 -19.99 4.90 -11.69
C PRO A 145 -20.86 4.37 -12.83
N VAL A 146 -20.67 4.87 -14.06
CA VAL A 146 -21.46 4.46 -15.23
C VAL A 146 -20.79 3.29 -15.94
N ASN A 147 -19.49 3.40 -16.20
CA ASN A 147 -18.73 2.38 -16.93
C ASN A 147 -18.29 1.23 -16.03
N ASN A 148 -17.96 1.49 -14.76
CA ASN A 148 -17.43 0.54 -13.78
C ASN A 148 -18.27 0.47 -12.50
N PRO A 149 -19.57 0.13 -12.58
CA PRO A 149 -20.36 -0.12 -11.37
C PRO A 149 -19.85 -1.39 -10.66
N ILE A 150 -20.20 -1.57 -9.38
CA ILE A 150 -19.64 -2.63 -8.52
C ILE A 150 -19.80 -4.04 -9.10
N GLU A 151 -20.88 -4.27 -9.84
CA GLU A 151 -21.23 -5.54 -10.49
C GLU A 151 -20.20 -5.96 -11.55
N VAL A 152 -19.35 -5.04 -12.02
CA VAL A 152 -18.21 -5.38 -12.89
C VAL A 152 -17.19 -6.24 -12.14
N CYS A 153 -16.99 -6.00 -10.85
CA CYS A 153 -16.01 -6.71 -10.02
C CYS A 153 -16.59 -7.98 -9.39
N VAL A 154 -17.85 -7.93 -8.92
CA VAL A 154 -18.48 -9.04 -8.18
C VAL A 154 -19.37 -9.94 -9.06
N GLY A 155 -19.51 -9.60 -10.34
CA GLY A 155 -20.54 -10.16 -11.21
C GLY A 155 -21.93 -9.66 -10.83
N LYS A 156 -22.91 -9.83 -11.73
CA LYS A 156 -24.30 -9.76 -11.28
C LYS A 156 -24.57 -11.03 -10.48
N HIS A 157 -24.95 -10.91 -9.21
CA HIS A 157 -25.62 -12.02 -8.53
C HIS A 157 -26.88 -12.34 -9.36
N LYS A 158 -26.79 -13.34 -10.23
CA LYS A 158 -27.97 -14.06 -10.62
C LYS A 158 -28.38 -14.81 -9.36
N ASN A 159 -29.51 -14.44 -8.78
CA ASN A 159 -30.26 -15.33 -7.90
C ASN A 159 -30.72 -16.52 -8.75
N ASP A 160 -29.80 -17.38 -9.15
CA ASP A 160 -30.11 -18.70 -9.66
C ASP A 160 -30.31 -19.61 -8.44
N LEU A 161 -31.44 -19.39 -7.77
CA LEU A 161 -32.15 -20.32 -6.90
C LEU A 161 -33.60 -20.40 -7.39
#